data_AF-A0A151EVE0-F1
#
_entry.id   AF-A0A151EVE0-F1
#
_cell.length_a   1.000
_cell.length_b   1.000
_cell.length_c   1.000
_cell.angle_alpha   90.00
_cell.angle_beta   90.00
_cell.angle_gamma   90.00
#
_symmetry.space_group_name_H-M   'P 1'
#
loop_
_entity.id
_entity.type
_entity.pdbx_description
1 polymer ?
#
loop_
_entity_poly.entity_id
_entity_poly.type
_entity_poly.pdbx_seq_one_letter_code
_entity_poly.pdbx_strand_id
1 'polypeptide(L)'
;MLLRQIYFLPGILKREWKKKDEIERIASKMLRSLLKDVYCMNLFYKRKFEGLPVTDIKTLDDLKILPFTTEDELREAFPRDLFLGYTTRDCIQIIQKKGEGL
;
A
#
# COMPACT_ATOMS: atom_id res chain seq x y z
N MET A 1 26.74 -22.99 1.89
CA MET A 1 25.66 -22.31 1.12
C MET A 1 24.27 -22.96 1.29
N LEU A 2 24.15 -24.29 1.45
CA LEU A 2 22.84 -24.99 1.52
C LEU A 2 22.05 -24.76 2.83
N LEU A 3 22.73 -24.61 3.97
CA LEU A 3 22.09 -24.39 5.29
C LEU A 3 21.23 -23.11 5.34
N ARG A 4 21.66 -22.06 4.63
CA ARG A 4 20.90 -20.79 4.54
C ARG A 4 19.59 -20.96 3.77
N GLN A 5 19.57 -21.81 2.74
CA GLN A 5 18.37 -22.09 1.94
C GLN A 5 17.36 -22.92 2.75
N ILE A 6 17.84 -23.90 3.52
CA ILE A 6 17.00 -24.73 4.41
C ILE A 6 16.37 -23.92 5.53
N TYR A 7 17.11 -22.96 6.10
CA TYR A 7 16.57 -22.06 7.12
C TYR A 7 15.39 -21.21 6.62
N PHE A 8 15.42 -20.83 5.34
CA PHE A 8 14.42 -19.93 4.75
C PHE A 8 13.15 -20.66 4.27
N LEU A 9 13.27 -21.96 3.96
CA LEU A 9 12.19 -22.84 3.50
C LEU A 9 10.93 -22.84 4.39
N PRO A 10 10.99 -23.03 5.72
CA PRO A 10 9.79 -23.01 6.56
C PRO A 10 9.06 -21.66 6.54
N GLY A 11 9.79 -20.55 6.33
CA GLY A 11 9.22 -19.22 6.17
C GLY A 11 8.46 -19.05 4.84
N ILE A 12 9.01 -19.58 3.74
CA ILE A 12 8.36 -19.59 2.43
C ILE A 12 7.10 -20.46 2.45
N LEU A 13 7.22 -21.69 2.96
CA LEU A 13 6.13 -22.66 2.98
C LEU A 13 4.89 -22.11 3.72
N LYS A 14 5.09 -21.38 4.81
CA LYS A 14 4.00 -20.78 5.60
C LYS A 14 3.26 -19.65 4.88
N ARG A 15 3.87 -18.98 3.90
CA ARG A 15 3.28 -17.86 3.15
C ARG A 15 2.64 -18.29 1.84
N GLU A 16 3.38 -19.05 1.04
CA GLU A 16 2.97 -19.47 -0.31
C GLU A 16 1.84 -20.50 -0.28
N TRP A 17 1.82 -21.38 0.74
CA TRP A 17 0.88 -22.51 0.80
C TRP A 17 -0.27 -22.21 1.76
N LYS A 18 -1.04 -21.16 1.44
CA LYS A 18 -2.27 -20.80 2.15
C LYS A 18 -3.50 -21.15 1.31
N LYS A 19 -4.59 -21.50 1.99
CA LYS A 19 -5.90 -21.65 1.33
C LYS A 19 -6.40 -20.27 0.87
N LYS A 20 -7.18 -20.23 -0.21
CA LYS A 20 -7.74 -18.99 -0.77
C LYS A 20 -8.44 -18.13 0.29
N ASP A 21 -9.33 -18.71 1.09
CA ASP A 21 -10.05 -18.00 2.14
C ASP A 21 -9.12 -17.39 3.21
N GLU A 22 -7.99 -18.05 3.48
CA GLU A 22 -6.99 -17.55 4.41
C GLU A 22 -6.24 -16.34 3.83
N ILE A 23 -5.91 -16.40 2.53
CA ILE A 23 -5.29 -15.28 1.80
C ILE A 23 -6.25 -14.08 1.78
N GLU A 24 -7.52 -14.28 1.48
CA GLU A 24 -8.53 -13.21 1.44
C GLU A 24 -8.72 -12.56 2.81
N ARG A 25 -8.72 -13.34 3.90
CA ARG A 25 -8.77 -12.81 5.27
C ARG A 25 -7.55 -11.98 5.62
N ILE A 26 -6.35 -12.45 5.25
CA ILE A 26 -5.10 -11.73 5.49
C ILE A 26 -5.09 -10.42 4.69
N ALA A 27 -5.40 -10.48 3.40
CA ALA A 27 -5.45 -9.32 2.52
C ALA A 27 -6.48 -8.28 3.00
N SER A 28 -7.68 -8.72 3.42
CA SER A 28 -8.69 -7.83 3.99
C SER A 28 -8.21 -7.15 5.28
N LYS A 29 -7.50 -7.87 6.16
CA LYS A 29 -6.91 -7.29 7.36
C LYS A 29 -5.82 -6.26 7.02
N MET A 30 -4.96 -6.57 6.06
CA MET A 30 -3.90 -5.67 5.60
C MET A 30 -4.49 -4.41 4.95
N LEU A 31 -5.54 -4.55 4.13
CA LEU A 31 -6.24 -3.44 3.51
C LEU A 31 -6.79 -2.46 4.55
N ARG A 32 -7.47 -2.97 5.59
CA ARG A 32 -8.00 -2.12 6.66
C ARG A 32 -6.90 -1.36 7.40
N SER A 33 -5.77 -2.02 7.69
CA SER A 33 -4.63 -1.37 8.34
C SER A 33 -4.05 -0.28 7.44
N LEU A 34 -3.83 -0.60 6.16
CA LEU A 34 -3.29 0.33 5.18
C LEU A 34 -4.17 1.57 5.04
N LEU A 35 -5.49 1.40 4.89
CA LEU A 35 -6.42 2.51 4.75
C LEU A 35 -6.44 3.42 5.97
N LYS A 36 -6.37 2.83 7.17
CA LYS A 36 -6.25 3.60 8.41
C LYS A 36 -4.95 4.41 8.43
N ASP A 37 -3.82 3.79 8.11
CA ASP A 37 -2.51 4.44 8.15
C ASP A 37 -2.43 5.56 7.10
N VAL A 38 -2.88 5.28 5.88
CA VAL A 38 -2.88 6.23 4.76
C VAL A 38 -3.81 7.42 5.03
N TYR A 39 -5.02 7.18 5.54
CA TYR A 39 -5.95 8.26 5.86
C TYR A 39 -5.42 9.17 6.99
N CYS A 40 -4.75 8.59 7.99
CA CYS A 40 -4.22 9.35 9.12
C CYS A 40 -2.93 10.12 8.77
N MET A 41 -2.05 9.54 7.97
CA MET A 41 -0.66 10.00 7.83
C MET A 41 -0.35 10.63 6.47
N ASN A 42 -1.16 10.40 5.43
CA ASN A 42 -0.91 10.92 4.08
C ASN A 42 -1.90 12.03 3.73
N LEU A 43 -1.40 13.25 3.52
CA LEU A 43 -2.25 14.41 3.24
C LEU A 43 -2.97 14.30 1.90
N PHE A 44 -2.30 13.75 0.88
CA PHE A 44 -2.91 13.51 -0.44
C PHE A 44 -4.12 12.56 -0.33
N TYR A 45 -3.95 11.40 0.29
CA TYR A 45 -5.05 10.45 0.42
C TYR A 45 -6.13 10.89 1.41
N LYS A 46 -5.77 11.67 2.44
CA LYS A 46 -6.76 12.28 3.34
C LYS A 46 -7.73 13.18 2.57
N ARG A 47 -7.21 14.03 1.66
CA ARG A 47 -8.05 14.87 0.78
C ARG A 47 -8.83 14.02 -0.22
N LYS A 48 -8.18 13.03 -0.83
CA LYS A 48 -8.81 12.17 -1.84
C LYS A 48 -9.94 11.31 -1.29
N PHE A 49 -9.82 10.88 -0.04
CA PHE A 49 -10.84 10.07 0.63
C PHE A 49 -11.80 10.89 1.49
N GLU A 50 -11.71 12.21 1.45
CA GLU A 50 -12.61 13.08 2.18
C GLU A 50 -14.06 12.88 1.69
N GLY A 51 -14.98 12.61 2.62
CA GLY A 51 -16.37 12.29 2.30
C GLY A 51 -16.64 10.85 1.86
N LEU A 52 -15.63 9.98 1.78
CA LEU A 52 -15.82 8.55 1.52
C LEU A 52 -15.94 7.75 2.81
N PRO A 53 -16.77 6.69 2.84
CA PRO A 53 -16.91 5.82 4.01
C PRO A 53 -15.75 4.81 4.09
N VAL A 54 -14.51 5.30 4.21
CA VAL A 54 -13.30 4.45 4.27
C VAL A 54 -13.35 3.48 5.46
N THR A 55 -14.04 3.84 6.54
CA THR A 55 -14.25 3.00 7.72
C THR A 55 -15.16 1.80 7.47
N ASP A 56 -15.96 1.83 6.40
CA ASP A 56 -16.92 0.77 6.08
C ASP A 56 -16.29 -0.33 5.22
N ILE A 57 -15.08 -0.10 4.69
CA ILE A 57 -14.33 -1.06 3.88
C ILE A 57 -13.90 -2.24 4.77
N LYS A 58 -14.53 -3.39 4.55
CA LYS A 58 -14.31 -4.60 5.35
C LYS A 58 -13.67 -5.72 4.56
N THR A 59 -13.96 -5.81 3.27
CA THR A 59 -13.58 -6.92 2.40
C THR A 59 -12.88 -6.39 1.15
N LEU A 60 -12.29 -7.30 0.36
CA LEU A 60 -11.67 -6.93 -0.91
C LEU A 60 -12.71 -6.44 -1.94
N ASP A 61 -13.97 -6.85 -1.84
CA ASP A 61 -15.03 -6.42 -2.76
C ASP A 61 -15.35 -4.93 -2.61
N ASP A 62 -15.11 -4.36 -1.43
CA ASP A 62 -15.34 -2.96 -1.10
C ASP A 62 -14.29 -2.01 -1.74
N LEU A 63 -13.23 -2.55 -2.36
CA LEU A 63 -12.24 -1.75 -3.10
C LEU A 63 -12.87 -0.91 -4.21
N LYS A 64 -14.04 -1.32 -4.73
CA LYS A 64 -14.79 -0.60 -5.77
C LYS A 64 -15.28 0.79 -5.32
N ILE A 65 -15.35 1.02 -4.00
CA ILE A 65 -15.77 2.31 -3.41
C ILE A 65 -14.62 3.33 -3.50
N LEU A 66 -13.37 2.86 -3.53
CA LEU A 66 -12.21 3.74 -3.54
C LEU A 66 -11.93 4.30 -4.94
N PRO A 67 -11.62 5.60 -5.05
CA PRO A 67 -11.22 6.20 -6.32
C PRO A 67 -9.83 5.70 -6.72
N PHE A 68 -9.61 5.50 -8.02
CA PHE A 68 -8.30 5.18 -8.58
C PHE A 68 -7.34 6.36 -8.45
N THR A 69 -6.07 6.07 -8.17
CA THR A 69 -4.97 7.05 -8.21
C THR A 69 -4.29 7.06 -9.55
N THR A 70 -4.20 8.24 -10.17
CA THR A 70 -3.57 8.41 -11.48
C THR A 70 -2.11 8.84 -11.33
N GLU A 71 -1.32 8.68 -12.40
CA GLU A 71 0.08 9.11 -12.40
C GLU A 71 0.21 10.63 -12.27
N ASP A 72 -0.66 11.39 -12.91
CA ASP A 72 -0.63 12.85 -12.87
C ASP A 72 -0.90 13.39 -11.46
N GLU A 73 -1.88 12.82 -10.75
CA GLU A 73 -2.13 13.14 -9.34
C GLU A 73 -0.90 12.88 -8.46
N LEU A 74 -0.17 11.79 -8.71
CA LEU A 74 1.05 11.47 -7.98
C LEU A 74 2.18 12.46 -8.30
N ARG A 75 2.32 12.88 -9.56
CA ARG A 75 3.32 13.88 -9.97
C ARG A 75 3.05 15.24 -9.33
N GLU A 76 1.78 15.65 -9.23
CA GLU A 76 1.38 16.90 -8.59
C GLU A 76 1.56 16.86 -7.07
N ALA A 77 1.26 15.73 -6.43
CA ALA A 77 1.39 15.57 -4.99
C ALA A 77 2.84 15.34 -4.51
N PHE A 78 3.72 14.87 -5.39
CA PHE A 78 5.13 14.67 -5.07
C PHE A 78 5.87 16.03 -4.94
N PRO A 79 6.78 16.20 -3.97
CA PRO A 79 7.19 15.24 -2.94
C PRO A 79 6.32 15.30 -1.68
N ARG A 80 5.88 16.50 -1.29
CA ARG A 80 5.50 16.83 0.08
C ARG A 80 4.21 16.15 0.57
N ASP A 81 3.21 16.05 -0.29
CA ASP A 81 1.87 15.60 0.13
C ASP A 81 1.76 14.05 0.18
N LEU A 82 2.78 13.34 -0.32
CA LEU A 82 2.83 11.88 -0.39
C LEU A 82 3.58 11.20 0.76
N PHE A 83 4.39 11.92 1.54
CA PHE A 83 5.22 11.28 2.55
C PHE A 83 4.45 11.01 3.86
N LEU A 84 4.56 9.78 4.37
CA LEU A 84 3.90 9.30 5.58
C LEU A 84 4.77 9.56 6.82
N GLY A 85 4.84 10.80 7.29
CA GLY A 85 5.56 11.14 8.53
C GLY A 85 7.10 11.03 8.46
N TYR A 86 7.65 10.80 7.27
CA TYR A 86 9.07 10.92 6.96
C TYR A 86 9.28 12.09 6.00
N THR A 87 10.48 12.66 6.02
CA THR A 87 10.89 13.68 5.06
C THR A 87 11.78 13.07 3.99
N THR A 88 11.99 13.80 2.88
CA THR A 88 12.93 13.39 1.82
C THR A 88 14.32 13.04 2.35
N ARG A 89 14.73 13.60 3.50
CA ARG A 89 16.03 13.33 4.13
C ARG A 89 16.12 11.98 4.82
N ASP A 90 14.99 11.41 5.22
CA ASP A 90 14.92 10.08 5.85
C ASP A 90 14.94 8.96 4.80
N CYS A 91 14.71 9.30 3.54
CA CYS A 91 14.72 8.35 2.44
C CYS A 91 16.17 8.02 2.02
N ILE A 92 16.53 6.74 2.09
CA ILE A 92 17.84 6.23 1.63
C ILE A 92 18.00 6.37 0.12
N GLN A 93 16.91 6.20 -0.63
CA GLN A 93 16.93 6.24 -2.10
C GLN A 93 15.59 6.78 -2.63
N ILE A 94 15.66 7.66 -3.62
CA ILE A 94 14.52 8.13 -4.40
C ILE A 94 14.69 7.64 -5.83
N ILE A 95 13.74 6.85 -6.29
CA ILE A 95 13.69 6.36 -7.67
C ILE A 95 12.57 7.12 -8.36
N GLN A 96 12.90 7.73 -9.50
CA GLN A 96 11.94 8.42 -10.36
C GLN A 96 11.98 7.74 -11.72
N LYS A 97 10.80 7.32 -12.21
CA LYS A 97 10.68 6.85 -13.59
C LYS A 97 10.61 8.09 -14.48
N LYS A 98 11.39 8.12 -15.56
CA LYS A 98 11.25 9.14 -16.60
C LYS A 98 9.85 8.96 -17.23
N GLY A 99 8.99 9.97 -17.13
CA GLY A 99 7.70 9.94 -17.80
C GLY A 99 7.91 9.81 -19.31
N GLU A 100 7.30 8.80 -19.91
CA GLU A 100 7.14 8.77 -21.37
C GLU A 100 6.12 9.88 -21.68
N GLY A 101 6.64 11.02 -22.12
CA GLY A 101 5.82 12.11 -22.63
C GLY A 101 5.17 11.70 -23.94
N LEU A 102 3.90 12.08 -24.08
CA LEU A 102 3.34 12.41 -25.40
C LEU A 102 4.00 13.70 -25.90
#